data_AF-A0A8N5I5I9-F1
#
_entry.id   AF-A0A8N5I5I9-F1
#
_cell.length_a   1.000
_cell.length_b   1.000
_cell.length_c   1.000
_cell.angle_alpha   90.00
_cell.angle_beta   90.00
_cell.angle_gamma   90.00
#
_symmetry.space_group_name_H-M   'P 1'
#
loop_
_entity.id
_entity.type
_entity.pdbx_description
1 polymer ?
#
loop_
_entity_poly.entity_id
_entity_poly.type
_entity_poly.pdbx_seq_one_letter_code
_entity_poly.pdbx_strand_id
1 'polypeptide(L)'
;MVVILNSKNKKRRERRDLLRLQLLRIFELLADAGVISDSTNGALERDTLALGALFLEYVDLTRMLLEAENDKEVEILKDMRAHFSAMIANLIQCVP
;
A
#
# COMPACT_ATOMS: atom_id res chain seq x y z
N MET A 1 18.59 -3.91 -29.95
CA MET A 1 18.62 -2.99 -28.78
C MET A 1 17.25 -2.77 -28.12
N VAL A 2 16.15 -2.70 -28.89
CA VAL A 2 14.76 -2.46 -28.38
C VAL A 2 14.20 -3.58 -27.50
N VAL A 3 14.47 -4.86 -27.79
CA VAL A 3 13.97 -6.01 -27.00
C VAL A 3 14.55 -6.07 -25.58
N ILE A 4 15.81 -5.66 -25.40
CA ILE A 4 16.48 -5.66 -24.09
C ILE A 4 15.91 -4.57 -23.17
N LEU A 5 15.49 -3.43 -23.72
CA LEU A 5 14.83 -2.36 -22.95
C LEU A 5 13.45 -2.81 -22.47
N ASN A 6 12.70 -3.54 -23.29
CA ASN A 6 11.37 -4.03 -22.93
C ASN A 6 11.42 -5.08 -21.81
N SER A 7 12.39 -6.00 -21.85
CA SER A 7 12.63 -6.95 -20.76
C SER A 7 13.10 -6.27 -19.46
N LYS A 8 13.99 -5.27 -19.55
CA LYS A 8 14.43 -4.49 -18.39
C LYS A 8 13.28 -3.69 -17.76
N ASN A 9 12.42 -3.09 -18.58
CA ASN A 9 11.24 -2.36 -18.12
C ASN A 9 10.22 -3.29 -17.45
N LYS A 10 10.01 -4.49 -18.00
CA LYS A 10 9.17 -5.53 -17.38
C LYS A 10 9.72 -5.97 -16.01
N LYS A 11 11.01 -6.28 -15.91
CA LYS A 11 11.66 -6.64 -14.62
C LYS A 11 11.60 -5.50 -13.60
N ARG A 12 11.75 -4.24 -14.04
CA ARG A 12 11.61 -3.07 -13.17
C ARG A 12 10.18 -2.91 -12.66
N ARG A 13 9.18 -3.19 -13.50
CA ARG A 13 7.76 -3.18 -13.12
C ARG A 13 7.47 -4.29 -12.10
N GLU A 14 7.87 -5.52 -12.37
CA GLU A 14 7.68 -6.67 -11.46
C GLU A 14 8.28 -6.41 -10.08
N ARG A 15 9.49 -5.85 -10.02
CA ARG A 15 10.12 -5.46 -8.74
C ARG A 15 9.35 -4.38 -7.99
N ARG A 16 8.81 -3.38 -8.71
CA ARG A 16 7.98 -2.33 -8.10
C ARG A 16 6.67 -2.88 -7.57
N ASP A 17 6.05 -3.80 -8.29
CA ASP A 17 4.78 -4.39 -7.88
C ASP A 17 4.99 -5.32 -6.69
N LEU A 18 6.07 -6.10 -6.66
CA LEU A 18 6.43 -6.88 -5.47
C LEU A 18 6.70 -6.00 -4.25
N LEU A 19 7.41 -4.88 -4.43
CA LEU A 19 7.68 -3.93 -3.34
C LEU A 19 6.38 -3.33 -2.78
N ARG A 20 5.43 -2.95 -3.65
CA ARG A 20 4.12 -2.44 -3.23
C ARG A 20 3.32 -3.48 -2.47
N LEU A 21 3.38 -4.74 -2.91
CA LEU A 21 2.72 -5.85 -2.21
C LEU A 21 3.29 -6.03 -0.81
N GLN A 22 4.62 -6.03 -0.66
CA GLN A 22 5.26 -6.15 0.65
C GLN A 22 4.95 -4.97 1.56
N LEU A 23 4.99 -3.74 1.04
CA LEU A 23 4.62 -2.55 1.81
C LEU A 23 3.16 -2.60 2.26
N LEU A 24 2.24 -2.98 1.37
CA LEU A 24 0.83 -3.16 1.73
C LEU A 24 0.64 -4.22 2.82
N ARG A 25 1.32 -5.35 2.70
CA ARG A 25 1.28 -6.41 3.72
C ARG A 25 1.80 -5.93 5.07
N ILE A 26 2.88 -5.13 5.08
CA ILE A 26 3.40 -4.55 6.33
C ILE A 26 2.38 -3.60 6.94
N PHE A 27 1.78 -2.71 6.15
CA PHE A 27 0.77 -1.77 6.65
C PHE A 27 -0.51 -2.45 7.12
N GLU A 28 -0.95 -3.50 6.43
CA GLU A 28 -2.06 -4.35 6.89
C GLU A 28 -1.77 -4.94 8.27
N LEU A 29 -0.58 -5.54 8.47
CA LEU A 29 -0.20 -6.13 9.76
C LEU A 29 -0.08 -5.07 10.86
N LEU A 30 0.40 -3.87 10.54
CA LEU A 30 0.46 -2.76 11.49
C LEU A 30 -0.94 -2.24 11.88
N ALA A 31 -1.87 -2.18 10.91
CA ALA A 31 -3.26 -1.81 11.15
C ALA A 31 -3.97 -2.88 12.00
N ASP A 32 -3.77 -4.15 11.70
CA ASP A 32 -4.31 -5.30 12.46
C ASP A 32 -3.82 -5.32 13.91
N ALA A 33 -2.54 -4.98 14.13
CA ALA A 33 -1.98 -4.84 15.47
C ALA A 33 -2.43 -3.58 16.23
N GLY A 34 -3.26 -2.72 15.63
CA GLY A 34 -3.71 -1.45 16.22
C GLY A 34 -2.61 -0.39 16.39
N VAL A 35 -1.42 -0.61 15.82
CA VAL A 35 -0.28 0.31 15.94
C VAL A 35 -0.57 1.66 15.26
N ILE A 36 -1.31 1.61 14.14
CA ILE A 36 -1.65 2.80 13.37
C ILE A 36 -2.75 3.62 14.07
N SER A 37 -3.69 2.99 14.78
CA SER A 37 -4.81 3.69 15.43
C SER A 37 -4.43 4.37 16.76
N ASP A 38 -3.50 3.81 17.52
CA ASP A 38 -3.08 4.36 18.83
C ASP A 38 -2.12 5.56 18.69
N SER A 39 -1.49 5.69 17.52
CA SER A 39 -0.55 6.78 17.23
C SER A 39 -1.20 8.17 17.09
N THR A 40 -2.53 8.23 17.05
CA THR A 40 -3.36 9.45 17.05
C THR A 40 -3.28 10.24 18.37
N ASN A 41 -2.66 9.69 19.43
CA ASN A 41 -2.52 10.38 20.71
C ASN A 41 -1.12 10.94 21.02
N GLY A 42 -0.23 11.02 20.01
CA GLY A 42 0.94 11.92 20.09
C GLY A 42 2.32 11.31 19.83
N ALA A 43 2.42 10.08 19.31
CA ALA A 43 3.72 9.49 18.93
C ALA A 43 4.16 9.87 17.50
N LEU A 44 3.21 10.15 16.59
CA LEU A 44 3.49 10.62 15.22
C LEU A 44 3.52 12.15 15.07
N GLU A 45 3.17 12.91 16.11
CA GLU A 45 3.00 14.35 15.98
C GLU A 45 4.25 15.18 16.31
N ARG A 46 5.15 14.70 17.18
CA ARG A 46 6.21 15.58 17.70
C ARG A 46 7.38 15.78 16.74
N ASP A 47 7.66 14.82 15.85
CA ASP A 47 8.68 14.94 14.77
C ASP A 47 8.21 14.30 13.43
N THR A 48 7.01 13.72 13.37
CA THR A 48 6.62 12.70 12.39
C THR A 48 5.47 13.09 11.46
N LEU A 49 5.12 14.38 11.37
CA LEU A 49 4.12 14.92 10.43
C LEU A 49 4.39 14.48 8.98
N ALA A 50 5.66 14.26 8.61
CA ALA A 50 6.03 13.74 7.29
C ALA A 50 5.55 12.30 7.06
N LEU A 51 5.63 11.41 8.05
CA LEU A 51 5.29 9.99 7.85
C LEU A 51 3.77 9.79 7.74
N GLY A 52 2.98 10.52 8.52
CA GLY A 52 1.52 10.50 8.39
C GLY A 52 1.06 10.98 7.01
N ALA A 53 1.63 12.11 6.53
CA ALA A 53 1.33 12.62 5.19
C ALA A 53 1.76 11.65 4.07
N LEU A 54 2.97 11.08 4.17
CA LEU A 54 3.48 10.10 3.21
C LEU A 54 2.66 8.80 3.22
N PHE A 55 2.17 8.37 4.38
CA PHE A 55 1.30 7.20 4.50
C PHE A 55 -0.05 7.46 3.82
N LEU A 56 -0.69 8.60 4.08
CA LEU A 56 -1.95 8.97 3.44
C LEU A 56 -1.80 9.10 1.92
N GLU A 57 -0.72 9.72 1.45
CA GLU A 57 -0.39 9.79 0.02
C GLU A 57 -0.21 8.39 -0.58
N TYR A 58 0.51 7.48 0.12
CA TYR A 58 0.67 6.10 -0.33
C TYR A 58 -0.66 5.34 -0.42
N VAL A 59 -1.56 5.53 0.56
CA VAL A 59 -2.90 4.95 0.56
C VAL A 59 -3.71 5.44 -0.63
N ASP A 60 -3.70 6.75 -0.90
CA ASP A 60 -4.44 7.33 -2.03
C ASP A 60 -3.88 6.89 -3.40
N LEU A 61 -2.56 6.87 -3.56
CA LEU A 61 -1.89 6.35 -4.76
C LEU A 61 -2.20 4.87 -4.98
N THR A 62 -2.28 4.07 -3.91
CA THR A 62 -2.64 2.65 -4.01
C THR A 62 -4.10 2.48 -4.42
N ARG A 63 -5.02 3.24 -3.83
CA ARG A 63 -6.43 3.26 -4.22
C ARG A 63 -6.57 3.58 -5.72
N MET A 64 -5.94 4.66 -6.19
CA MET A 64 -5.96 5.03 -7.61
C MET A 64 -5.37 3.95 -8.52
N LEU A 65 -4.29 3.29 -8.12
CA LEU A 65 -3.70 2.17 -8.87
C LEU A 65 -4.69 1.00 -9.01
N LEU A 66 -5.36 0.63 -7.93
CA LEU A 66 -6.30 -0.49 -7.90
C LEU A 66 -7.59 -0.19 -8.68
N GLU A 67 -8.07 1.05 -8.63
CA GLU A 67 -9.23 1.54 -9.41
C GLU A 67 -8.94 1.62 -10.92
N ALA A 68 -7.72 2.00 -11.31
CA ALA A 68 -7.34 2.13 -12.72
C ALA A 68 -7.17 0.77 -13.43
N GLU A 69 -6.84 -0.29 -12.69
CA GLU A 69 -6.65 -1.64 -13.23
C GLU A 69 -7.89 -2.49 -12.98
N ASN A 70 -8.95 -2.31 -13.78
CA ASN A 70 -10.28 -2.87 -13.48
C ASN A 70 -10.48 -4.38 -13.78
N ASP A 71 -9.81 -4.97 -14.77
CA ASP A 71 -10.18 -6.31 -15.28
C ASP A 71 -9.02 -7.27 -15.58
N LYS A 72 -7.78 -6.91 -15.20
CA LYS A 72 -6.65 -7.82 -15.39
C LYS A 72 -6.55 -8.73 -14.17
N GLU A 73 -6.87 -10.02 -14.33
CA GLU A 73 -6.62 -11.09 -13.34
C GLU A 73 -5.11 -11.35 -13.17
N VAL A 74 -4.33 -10.32 -12.87
CA VAL A 74 -2.95 -10.50 -12.46
C VAL A 74 -2.99 -10.88 -10.99
N GLU A 75 -2.54 -12.09 -10.65
CA GLU A 75 -2.52 -12.62 -9.27
C GLU A 75 -2.00 -11.60 -8.26
N ILE A 76 -0.95 -10.85 -8.62
CA ILE A 76 -0.39 -9.82 -7.75
C ILE A 76 -1.36 -8.68 -7.41
N LEU A 77 -2.26 -8.31 -8.33
CA LEU A 77 -3.29 -7.30 -8.08
C LEU A 77 -4.39 -7.84 -7.17
N LYS A 78 -4.70 -9.14 -7.23
CA LYS A 78 -5.63 -9.78 -6.29
C LYS A 78 -5.07 -9.72 -4.87
N ASP A 79 -3.80 -10.07 -4.70
CA ASP A 79 -3.14 -10.00 -3.39
C ASP A 79 -3.07 -8.57 -2.86
N MET A 80 -2.71 -7.60 -3.72
CA MET A 80 -2.71 -6.18 -3.34
C MET A 80 -4.10 -5.70 -2.89
N ARG A 81 -5.16 -6.09 -3.61
CA ARG A 81 -6.55 -5.76 -3.24
C ARG A 81 -6.92 -6.36 -1.89
N ALA A 82 -6.58 -7.63 -1.65
CA ALA A 82 -6.86 -8.30 -0.39
C ALA A 82 -6.20 -7.58 0.80
N HIS A 83 -4.89 -7.30 0.72
CA HIS A 83 -4.16 -6.60 1.79
C HIS A 83 -4.64 -5.16 1.99
N PHE A 84 -4.89 -4.44 0.89
CA PHE A 84 -5.40 -3.07 0.95
C PHE A 84 -6.78 -3.03 1.62
N SER A 85 -7.71 -3.89 1.22
CA SER A 85 -9.06 -3.94 1.80
C SER A 85 -9.03 -4.31 3.28
N ALA A 86 -8.22 -5.28 3.69
CA ALA A 86 -8.07 -5.67 5.10
C ALA A 86 -7.50 -4.52 5.95
N MET A 87 -6.46 -3.86 5.46
CA MET A 87 -5.89 -2.67 6.10
C MET A 87 -6.93 -1.57 6.31
N ILE A 88 -7.68 -1.21 5.26
CA ILE A 88 -8.71 -0.16 5.34
C ILE A 88 -9.85 -0.55 6.30
N ALA A 89 -10.27 -1.82 6.29
CA ALA A 89 -11.29 -2.31 7.22
C ALA A 89 -10.84 -2.14 8.68
N ASN A 90 -9.59 -2.52 8.99
CA ASN A 90 -9.03 -2.39 10.33
C ASN A 90 -8.91 -0.90 10.75
N LEU A 91 -8.54 -0.02 9.82
CA LEU A 91 -8.50 1.42 10.10
C LEU A 91 -9.89 2.00 10.40
N ILE A 92 -10.91 1.64 9.62
CA ILE A 92 -12.29 2.11 9.85
C ILE A 92 -12.83 1.60 11.19
N GLN A 93 -12.56 0.33 11.54
CA GLN A 93 -12.99 -0.26 12.81
C GLN A 93 -12.34 0.39 14.03
N CYS A 94 -11.20 1.07 13.86
CA CYS A 94 -10.52 1.78 14.92
C CYS A 94 -11.02 3.23 15.11
N VAL A 95 -11.95 3.71 14.29
CA VAL A 95 -12.58 5.03 14.45
C VAL A 95 -13.88 4.87 15.28
N PRO A 96 -14.01 5.53 16.45
CA PRO A 96 -15.19 5.43 17.32
C PRO A 96 -16.48 5.94 16.70
#